data_AF-A0A4C1Y1H0-F1
#
_entry.id   AF-A0A4C1Y1H0-F1
#
_cell.length_a   1.000
_cell.length_b   1.000
_cell.length_c   1.000
_cell.angle_alpha   90.00
_cell.angle_beta   90.00
_cell.angle_gamma   90.00
#
_symmetry.space_group_name_H-M   'P 1'
#
loop_
_entity.id
_entity.type
_entity.pdbx_description
1 polymer ?
#
loop_
_entity_poly.entity_id
_entity_poly.type
_entity_poly.pdbx_seq_one_letter_code
_entity_poly.pdbx_strand_id
1 'polypeptide(L)'
;MPHIRNRYLGLPSGQKNFTSDKSRNILVVLSSPRLRDFILSSTHRFNEAHSKDMLNSKHIDIADDSRRIYITKHLSHECKQLHDPARKNIKGNNYVRTTVDLLCQL
;
A
#
# COMPACT_ATOMS: atom_id res chain seq x y z
N MET A 1 -15.08 -13.00 -13.95
CA MET A 1 -14.29 -13.31 -12.74
C MET A 1 -12.83 -13.00 -13.01
N PRO A 2 -12.16 -12.11 -12.25
CA PRO A 2 -10.75 -11.82 -12.47
C PRO A 2 -9.89 -12.99 -11.97
N HIS A 3 -9.09 -13.55 -12.87
CA HIS A 3 -8.22 -14.68 -12.61
C HIS A 3 -6.93 -14.18 -11.94
N ILE A 4 -6.73 -14.45 -10.65
CA ILE A 4 -5.48 -14.14 -9.94
C ILE A 4 -4.41 -15.11 -10.47
N ARG A 5 -3.61 -14.67 -11.45
CA ARG A 5 -2.42 -15.41 -11.89
C ARG A 5 -1.27 -15.11 -10.95
N ASN A 6 -0.94 -16.09 -10.11
CA ASN A 6 0.23 -16.06 -9.26
C ASN A 6 1.50 -16.26 -10.12
N ARG A 7 2.05 -15.18 -10.68
CA ARG A 7 3.31 -15.21 -11.44
C ARG A 7 4.51 -15.04 -10.50
N TYR A 8 4.78 -16.05 -9.68
CA TYR A 8 6.12 -16.28 -9.15
C TYR A 8 6.79 -17.36 -10.01
N LEU A 9 7.32 -16.97 -11.16
CA LEU A 9 8.24 -17.80 -11.92
C LEU A 9 9.67 -17.32 -11.58
N GLY A 10 10.43 -18.14 -10.86
CA GLY A 10 11.89 -18.15 -10.95
C GLY A 10 12.75 -17.41 -9.91
N LEU A 11 12.27 -17.14 -8.68
CA LEU A 11 13.17 -16.73 -7.58
C LEU A 11 13.57 -17.94 -6.72
N PRO A 12 14.84 -18.08 -6.34
CA PRO A 12 15.31 -19.22 -5.54
C PRO A 12 14.47 -19.30 -4.27
N SER A 13 13.94 -20.49 -4.02
CA SER A 13 13.07 -20.84 -2.90
C SER A 13 13.51 -20.13 -1.64
N GLY A 14 12.77 -19.08 -1.29
CA GLY A 14 13.06 -18.24 -0.14
C GLY A 14 13.16 -19.10 1.11
N GLN A 15 14.31 -19.04 1.77
CA GLN A 15 14.44 -19.48 3.16
C GLN A 15 13.29 -18.86 3.94
N LYS A 16 12.35 -19.69 4.41
CA LYS A 16 11.32 -19.28 5.35
C LYS A 16 12.01 -19.08 6.70
N ASN A 17 12.57 -17.89 6.93
CA ASN A 17 12.85 -17.43 8.28
C ASN A 17 11.48 -17.29 8.99
N PHE A 18 11.17 -18.24 9.86
CA PHE A 18 9.93 -18.29 10.67
C PHE A 18 10.04 -17.44 11.96
N THR A 19 11.09 -16.65 12.12
CA THR A 19 11.49 -16.07 13.40
C THR A 19 11.10 -14.59 13.58
N SER A 20 10.43 -13.97 12.61
CA SER A 20 10.01 -12.56 12.74
C SER A 20 8.50 -12.44 12.87
N ASP A 21 8.03 -11.90 13.99
CA ASP A 21 6.62 -11.49 14.24
C ASP A 21 6.16 -10.30 13.35
N LYS A 22 7.04 -9.82 12.47
CA LYS A 22 6.73 -8.75 11.53
C LYS A 22 5.89 -9.29 10.38
N SER A 23 4.71 -8.72 10.21
CA SER A 23 3.85 -8.97 9.06
C SER A 23 4.59 -8.64 7.75
N ARG A 24 4.53 -9.56 6.78
CA ARG A 24 5.16 -9.37 5.48
C ARG A 24 4.29 -8.49 4.58
N ASN A 25 4.93 -7.63 3.79
CA ASN A 25 4.23 -6.86 2.76
C ASN A 25 3.78 -7.80 1.64
N ILE A 26 2.53 -7.64 1.19
CA ILE A 26 1.97 -8.40 0.08
C ILE A 26 1.99 -7.51 -1.16
N LEU A 27 2.58 -8.01 -2.25
CA LEU A 27 2.56 -7.34 -3.54
C LEU A 27 1.47 -7.95 -4.40
N VAL A 28 0.54 -7.12 -4.87
CA VAL A 28 -0.60 -7.54 -5.70
C VAL A 28 -0.45 -6.93 -7.09
N VAL A 29 -0.50 -7.79 -8.12
CA VAL A 29 -0.56 -7.35 -9.51
C VAL A 29 -2.03 -7.33 -9.94
N LEU A 30 -2.53 -6.14 -10.25
CA LEU A 30 -3.90 -5.93 -10.69
C LEU A 30 -3.99 -6.00 -12.22
N SER A 31 -5.17 -6.39 -12.72
CA SER A 31 -5.41 -6.53 -14.17
C SER A 31 -5.40 -5.21 -14.94
N SER A 32 -5.67 -4.08 -14.26
CA SER A 32 -5.68 -2.76 -14.88
C SER A 32 -5.23 -1.65 -13.92
N PRO A 33 -4.64 -0.56 -14.44
CA PRO A 33 -4.37 0.64 -13.64
C PRO A 33 -5.64 1.26 -13.05
N ARG A 34 -6.76 1.19 -13.77
CA ARG A 34 -8.05 1.72 -13.30
C ARG A 34 -8.52 1.04 -12.01
N LEU A 35 -8.34 -0.29 -11.91
CA LEU A 35 -8.66 -1.03 -10.69
C LEU A 35 -7.75 -0.63 -9.53
N ARG A 36 -6.46 -0.40 -9.80
CA ARG A 36 -5.50 0.08 -8.80
C ARG A 36 -5.94 1.42 -8.23
N ASP A 37 -6.25 2.37 -9.10
CA ASP A 37 -6.61 3.72 -8.69
C ASP A 37 -7.98 3.75 -7.98
N PHE A 38 -8.91 2.89 -8.42
CA PHE A 38 -10.18 2.68 -7.74
C PHE A 38 -10.00 2.17 -6.30
N ILE A 39 -9.15 1.15 -6.08
CA ILE A 39 -8.86 0.62 -4.75
C ILE A 39 -8.23 1.71 -3.87
N LEU A 40 -7.18 2.39 -4.35
CA LEU A 40 -6.52 3.48 -3.63
C LEU A 40 -7.49 4.59 -3.21
N SER A 41 -8.32 5.05 -4.15
CA SER A 41 -9.28 6.12 -3.89
C SER A 41 -10.39 5.70 -2.92
N SER A 42 -10.87 4.45 -3.03
CA SER A 42 -11.90 3.90 -2.14
C SER A 42 -11.36 3.73 -0.72
N THR A 43 -10.15 3.22 -0.56
CA THR A 43 -9.50 3.11 0.76
C THR A 43 -9.26 4.48 1.38
N HIS A 44 -8.82 5.46 0.60
CA HIS A 44 -8.67 6.84 1.09
C HIS A 44 -10.01 7.39 1.59
N ARG A 45 -11.08 7.32 0.79
CA ARG A 45 -12.41 7.79 1.17
C ARG A 45 -12.95 7.06 2.41
N PHE A 46 -12.72 5.76 2.50
CA PHE A 46 -13.10 4.97 3.67
C PHE A 46 -12.38 5.45 4.93
N ASN A 47 -11.06 5.67 4.85
CA ASN A 47 -10.27 6.13 5.98
C ASN A 47 -10.63 7.56 6.42
N GLU A 48 -10.91 8.44 5.46
CA GLU A 48 -11.38 9.80 5.76
C GLU A 48 -12.73 9.79 6.47
N ALA A 49 -13.67 8.94 6.02
CA ALA A 49 -14.97 8.78 6.65
C ALA A 49 -14.89 8.09 8.03
N HIS A 50 -13.87 7.27 8.27
CA HIS A 50 -13.69 6.48 9.49
C HIS A 50 -12.34 6.72 10.15
N SER A 51 -12.06 7.96 10.57
CA SER A 51 -10.73 8.32 11.10
C SER A 51 -10.35 7.55 12.38
N LYS A 52 -11.34 7.12 13.18
CA LYS A 52 -11.13 6.31 14.40
C LYS A 52 -10.98 4.82 14.10
N ASP A 53 -11.60 4.34 13.02
CA ASP A 53 -11.64 2.93 12.64
C ASP A 53 -11.25 2.79 11.15
N MET A 54 -9.99 3.11 10.88
CA MET A 54 -9.41 2.98 9.54
C MET A 54 -9.32 1.51 9.13
N LEU A 55 -9.16 1.27 7.82
CA LEU A 55 -9.06 -0.07 7.25
C LEU A 55 -8.12 -0.99 8.06
N ASN A 56 -8.62 -2.15 8.46
CA ASN A 56 -7.98 -3.09 9.37
C ASN A 56 -8.37 -4.54 9.02
N SER A 57 -7.74 -5.52 9.67
CA SER A 57 -7.94 -6.95 9.45
C SER A 57 -9.39 -7.42 9.66
N LYS A 58 -10.14 -6.77 10.56
CA LYS A 58 -11.55 -7.12 10.84
C LYS A 58 -12.47 -6.78 9.67
N HIS A 59 -12.19 -5.72 8.92
CA HIS A 59 -13.01 -5.35 7.75
C HIS A 59 -12.85 -6.30 6.55
N ILE A 60 -11.87 -7.21 6.57
CA ILE A 60 -11.60 -8.18 5.50
C ILE A 60 -11.70 -9.62 6.05
N ASP A 61 -12.40 -9.79 7.19
CA ASP A 61 -12.65 -11.09 7.84
C ASP A 61 -11.39 -11.94 8.06
N ILE A 62 -10.25 -11.29 8.33
CA ILE A 62 -9.03 -12.00 8.72
C ILE A 62 -9.15 -12.32 10.21
N ALA A 63 -9.26 -13.62 10.51
CA ALA A 63 -9.33 -14.15 11.87
C ALA A 63 -7.98 -14.00 12.59
N ASP A 64 -7.68 -12.80 13.08
CA ASP A 64 -6.56 -12.47 13.95
C ASP A 64 -6.88 -11.16 14.71
N ASP A 65 -5.96 -10.73 15.57
CA ASP A 65 -5.99 -9.42 16.19
C ASP A 65 -6.20 -8.29 15.17
N SER A 66 -6.87 -7.22 15.62
CA SER A 66 -7.17 -6.05 14.80
C SER A 66 -5.88 -5.30 14.45
N ARG A 67 -5.38 -5.52 13.24
CA ARG A 67 -4.19 -4.86 12.72
C ARG A 67 -4.59 -3.91 11.60
N ARG A 68 -4.11 -2.68 11.66
CA ARG A 68 -4.37 -1.67 10.62
C ARG A 68 -3.70 -2.07 9.31
N ILE A 69 -4.42 -1.93 8.21
CA ILE A 69 -3.97 -2.27 6.87
C ILE A 69 -3.72 -0.98 6.09
N TYR A 70 -2.54 -0.89 5.50
CA TYR A 70 -2.15 0.22 4.64
C TYR A 70 -2.02 -0.25 3.19
N ILE A 71 -2.67 0.46 2.29
CA ILE A 71 -2.60 0.20 0.85
C ILE A 71 -1.84 1.36 0.23
N THR A 72 -0.76 1.03 -0.50
CA THR A 72 0.06 2.01 -1.20
C THR A 72 0.42 1.48 -2.58
N LYS A 73 0.72 2.41 -3.49
CA LYS A 73 1.22 2.08 -4.81
C LYS A 73 2.67 1.63 -4.69
N HIS A 74 3.00 0.53 -5.36
CA HIS A 74 4.39 0.15 -5.52
C HIS A 74 5.09 1.11 -6.49
N LEU A 75 6.14 1.78 -6.01
CA LEU A 75 7.01 2.66 -6.80
C LEU A 75 8.41 2.07 -6.83
N SER A 76 9.11 2.22 -7.96
CA SER A 76 10.52 1.86 -8.06
C SER A 76 11.35 2.70 -7.09
N HIS A 77 12.52 2.18 -6.73
CA HIS A 77 13.41 2.85 -5.78
C HIS A 77 13.85 4.23 -6.29
N GLU A 78 14.19 4.32 -7.58
CA GLU A 78 14.56 5.58 -8.25
C GLU A 78 13.44 6.63 -8.15
N CYS A 79 12.19 6.23 -8.41
CA CYS A 79 11.05 7.15 -8.27
C CYS A 79 10.90 7.64 -6.83
N LYS A 80 11.09 6.78 -5.82
CA LYS A 80 11.02 7.19 -4.41
C LYS A 80 12.08 8.24 -4.08
N GLN A 81 13.32 8.02 -4.50
CA GLN A 81 14.43 8.95 -4.28
C GLN A 81 14.18 10.33 -4.88
N LEU A 82 13.48 10.41 -6.02
CA LEU A 82 13.11 11.69 -6.64
C LEU A 82 11.93 12.37 -5.91
N HIS A 83 10.95 11.59 -5.45
CA HIS A 83 9.75 12.14 -4.82
C HIS A 83 9.95 12.64 -3.38
N ASP A 84 10.83 12.01 -2.61
CA ASP A 84 11.07 12.38 -1.21
C ASP A 84 11.62 13.81 -1.01
N PRO A 85 12.66 14.28 -1.73
CA PRO A 85 13.12 15.67 -1.61
C PRO A 85 12.05 16.66 -2.10
N ALA A 86 11.32 16.33 -3.18
CA ALA A 86 10.22 17.15 -3.66
C ALA A 86 9.11 17.34 -2.60
N ARG A 87 8.76 16.28 -1.87
CA ARG A 87 7.78 16.33 -0.76
C ARG A 87 8.25 17.22 0.39
N LYS A 88 9.53 17.12 0.78
CA LYS A 88 10.11 17.95 1.86
C LYS A 88 10.03 19.43 1.50
N ASN A 89 10.37 19.78 0.26
CA ASN A 89 10.29 21.16 -0.22
C ASN A 89 8.85 21.70 -0.28
N ILE A 90 7.89 20.87 -0.71
CA ILE A 90 6.47 21.27 -0.77
C ILE A 90 5.91 21.56 0.64
N LYS A 91 6.26 20.73 1.63
CA LYS A 91 5.81 20.94 3.03
C LYS A 91 6.34 22.24 3.62
N GLY A 92 7.50 22.72 3.18
CA GLY A 92 8.07 24.01 3.60
C GLY A 92 7.46 25.24 2.93
N ASN A 93 6.91 25.08 1.71
CA ASN A 93 6.54 26.22 0.85
C ASN A 93 5.02 26.34 0.58
N ASN A 94 4.16 25.59 1.30
CA ASN A 94 2.69 25.65 1.19
C ASN A 94 2.15 25.44 -0.25
N TYR A 95 2.83 24.65 -1.09
CA TYR A 95 2.32 24.29 -2.41
C TYR A 95 1.23 23.20 -2.32
N VAL A 96 0.13 23.36 -3.06
CA VAL A 96 -0.94 22.35 -3.16
C VAL A 96 -0.48 21.18 -4.02
N ARG A 97 -0.55 19.96 -3.48
CA ARG A 97 -0.17 18.72 -4.19
C ARG A 97 -1.39 18.03 -4.80
N THR A 98 -1.38 17.79 -6.12
CA THR A 98 -2.43 17.00 -6.82
C THR A 98 -2.03 15.53 -7.03
N THR A 99 -0.92 15.06 -6.47
CA THR A 99 -0.43 13.69 -6.68
C THR A 99 -0.84 12.75 -5.56
N VAL A 100 -1.79 11.85 -5.87
CA VAL A 100 -2.15 10.65 -5.10
C VAL A 100 -0.98 9.66 -5.06
N ASP A 101 -0.04 9.89 -4.15
CA ASP A 101 0.90 8.87 -3.69
C ASP A 101 1.06 9.06 -2.19
N LEU A 102 0.22 8.34 -1.44
CA LEU A 102 0.26 8.21 0.02
C LEU A 102 1.49 7.37 0.39
N LEU A 103 2.47 8.07 0.94
CA LEU A 103 3.55 7.48 1.73
C LEU A 103 3.43 8.12 3.12
N CYS A 104 3.00 7.32 4.09
CA CYS A 104 3.39 7.52 5.48
C CYS A 104 3.67 6.11 6.02
N GLN A 105 4.95 5.77 6.10
CA GLN A 105 5.42 4.61 6.86
C GLN A 105 5.36 4.96 8.36
N LEU A 106 5.14 3.91 9.16
CA LEU A 106 5.32 3.84 10.61
C LEU A 106 6.58 4.58 11.08
#